data_AF-A0AAX2IC12-F1
#
_entry.id   AF-A0AAX2IC12-F1
#
_cell.length_a   1.000
_cell.length_b   1.000
_cell.length_c   1.000
_cell.angle_alpha   90.00
_cell.angle_beta   90.00
_cell.angle_gamma   90.00
#
_symmetry.space_group_name_H-M   'P 1'
#
loop_
_entity.id
_entity.type
_entity.pdbx_description
1 polymer ?
#
loop_
_entity_poly.entity_id
_entity_poly.type
_entity_poly.pdbx_seq_one_letter_code
_entity_poly.pdbx_strand_id
1 'polypeptide(L)'
;MKRFIVNKFFVPKGFAGITLYPFVFTNNPRLLEDPQFINHERIHLAQQRELLVIFFYIWYLIDFGIKYLKYKDKYRAYRNIIFECEAYKNDFNLDYLKTRKMYAFLRGKR
;
A
#
# COMPACT_ATOMS: atom_id res chain seq x y z
N MET A 1 -3.90 10.02 14.24
CA MET A 1 -3.71 8.69 14.86
C MET A 1 -4.94 7.78 14.87
N LYS A 2 -6.19 8.27 14.91
CA LYS A 2 -7.40 7.40 15.03
C LYS A 2 -7.58 6.28 13.99
N ARG A 3 -6.83 6.29 12.87
CA ARG A 3 -6.91 5.26 11.82
C ARG A 3 -5.87 4.15 11.96
N PHE A 4 -4.80 4.36 12.72
CA PHE A 4 -3.74 3.37 12.88
C PHE A 4 -3.99 2.55 14.15
N ILE A 5 -4.05 1.23 14.00
CA ILE A 5 -4.40 0.29 15.06
C ILE A 5 -3.29 -0.74 15.16
N VAL A 6 -2.77 -0.95 16.37
CA VAL A 6 -1.80 -2.03 16.63
C VAL A 6 -2.56 -3.32 16.88
N ASN A 7 -2.54 -4.23 15.90
CA ASN A 7 -3.13 -5.55 16.03
C ASN A 7 -2.43 -6.57 15.12
N LYS A 8 -1.65 -7.47 15.72
CA LYS A 8 -0.92 -8.53 15.02
C LYS A 8 -1.82 -9.57 14.32
N PHE A 9 -3.08 -9.70 14.72
CA PHE A 9 -3.98 -10.71 14.18
C PHE A 9 -4.41 -10.39 12.74
N PHE A 10 -4.59 -9.10 12.43
CA PHE A 10 -5.00 -8.65 11.10
C PHE A 10 -3.84 -8.49 10.13
N VAL A 11 -2.59 -8.46 10.62
CA VAL A 11 -1.39 -8.31 9.77
C VAL A 11 -0.87 -9.69 9.39
N PRO A 12 -0.86 -10.05 8.08
CA PRO A 12 -0.31 -11.32 7.64
C PRO A 12 1.15 -11.49 8.06
N LYS A 13 1.56 -12.74 8.36
CA LYS A 13 2.96 -13.05 8.72
C LYS A 13 3.90 -12.60 7.60
N GLY A 14 4.96 -11.89 7.97
CA GLY A 14 5.96 -11.36 7.03
C GLY A 14 5.71 -9.93 6.55
N PHE A 15 4.60 -9.30 6.96
CA PHE A 15 4.30 -7.90 6.64
C PHE A 15 4.39 -7.01 7.88
N ALA A 16 4.78 -5.74 7.68
CA ALA A 16 4.88 -4.73 8.74
C ALA A 16 3.52 -4.10 9.08
N GLY A 17 2.65 -3.98 8.07
CA GLY A 17 1.30 -3.45 8.21
C GLY A 17 0.40 -3.87 7.05
N ILE A 18 -0.87 -3.50 7.17
CA ILE A 18 -1.86 -3.64 6.11
C ILE A 18 -2.85 -2.48 6.20
N THR A 19 -3.09 -1.83 5.07
CA THR A 19 -4.14 -0.82 4.95
C THR A 19 -5.45 -1.48 4.52
N LEU A 20 -6.47 -1.40 5.38
CA LEU A 20 -7.84 -1.82 5.11
C LEU A 20 -8.78 -0.65 5.39
N TYR A 21 -9.14 0.11 4.34
CA TYR A 21 -9.89 1.35 4.50
C TYR A 21 -11.11 1.18 5.42
N PRO A 22 -11.32 2.08 6.40
CA PRO A 22 -10.58 3.33 6.65
C PRO A 22 -9.39 3.21 7.61
N PHE A 23 -9.00 1.99 7.98
CA PHE A 23 -8.00 1.72 9.01
C PHE A 23 -6.68 1.19 8.44
N VAL A 24 -5.63 1.33 9.23
CA VAL A 24 -4.31 0.76 8.97
C VAL A 24 -3.95 -0.08 10.18
N PHE A 25 -3.63 -1.35 9.96
CA PHE A 25 -3.22 -2.26 11.01
C PHE A 25 -1.72 -2.46 10.95
N THR A 26 -1.06 -2.45 12.11
CA THR A 26 0.36 -2.79 12.23
C THR A 26 0.57 -3.80 13.34
N ASN A 27 1.59 -4.64 13.21
CA ASN A 27 1.96 -5.62 14.22
C ASN A 27 2.96 -5.08 15.26
N ASN A 28 3.52 -3.88 15.04
CA ASN A 28 4.55 -3.31 15.89
C ASN A 28 4.23 -1.83 16.18
N PRO A 29 4.04 -1.45 17.46
CA PRO A 29 3.73 -0.07 17.81
C PRO A 29 4.81 0.93 17.39
N ARG A 30 6.08 0.51 17.28
CA ARG A 30 7.17 1.38 16.84
C ARG A 30 7.02 1.89 15.41
N LEU A 31 6.27 1.17 14.57
CA LEU A 31 5.97 1.62 13.20
C LEU A 31 5.04 2.84 13.18
N LEU A 32 4.34 3.12 14.28
CA LEU A 32 3.54 4.35 14.41
C LEU A 32 4.40 5.60 14.68
N GLU A 33 5.69 5.42 14.93
CA GLU A 33 6.66 6.50 15.06
C GLU A 33 7.49 6.68 13.77
N ASP A 34 7.39 5.74 12.82
CA ASP A 34 8.10 5.76 11.54
C ASP A 34 7.31 6.59 10.50
N PRO A 35 7.80 7.78 10.11
CA PRO A 35 7.13 8.63 9.14
C PRO A 35 7.05 8.00 7.75
N GLN A 36 8.04 7.19 7.35
CA GLN A 36 8.07 6.51 6.05
C GLN A 36 6.95 5.48 5.99
N PHE A 37 6.86 4.60 7.00
CA PHE A 37 5.78 3.62 7.11
C PHE A 37 4.41 4.30 7.12
N ILE A 38 4.22 5.32 7.95
CA ILE A 38 2.95 6.05 8.02
C ILE A 38 2.59 6.67 6.67
N ASN A 39 3.56 7.25 5.96
CA ASN A 39 3.33 7.85 4.66
C ASN A 39 2.95 6.80 3.60
N HIS A 40 3.66 5.66 3.58
CA HIS A 40 3.37 4.52 2.71
C HIS A 40 1.91 4.06 2.86
N GLU A 41 1.46 3.81 4.09
CA GLU A 41 0.09 3.37 4.37
C GLU A 41 -0.95 4.46 4.06
N ARG A 42 -0.61 5.74 4.21
CA ARG A 42 -1.49 6.85 3.80
C ARG A 42 -1.65 6.94 2.28
N ILE A 43 -0.62 6.58 1.51
CA ILE A 43 -0.72 6.47 0.05
C ILE A 43 -1.73 5.36 -0.31
N HIS A 44 -1.68 4.21 0.36
CA HIS A 44 -2.68 3.16 0.16
C HIS A 44 -4.10 3.59 0.52
N LEU A 45 -4.29 4.34 1.61
CA LEU A 45 -5.61 4.90 1.94
C LEU A 45 -6.14 5.82 0.82
N ALA A 46 -5.27 6.62 0.20
CA ALA A 46 -5.64 7.48 -0.91
C ALA A 46 -6.00 6.66 -2.16
N GLN A 47 -5.20 5.66 -2.51
CA GLN A 47 -5.46 4.74 -3.62
C GLN A 47 -6.78 3.98 -3.44
N GLN A 48 -7.03 3.44 -2.24
CA GLN A 48 -8.28 2.75 -1.90
C GLN A 48 -9.49 3.68 -2.06
N ARG A 49 -9.40 4.93 -1.57
CA ARG A 49 -10.46 5.92 -1.74
C ARG A 49 -10.70 6.29 -3.21
N GLU A 50 -9.66 6.41 -4.03
CA GLU A 50 -9.77 6.73 -5.47
C GLU A 50 -10.49 5.66 -6.29
N LEU A 51 -10.43 4.41 -5.84
CA LEU A 51 -11.04 3.26 -6.49
C LEU A 51 -12.26 2.73 -5.71
N LEU A 52 -12.93 3.59 -4.94
CA LEU A 52 -14.15 3.26 -4.18
C LEU A 52 -14.00 2.02 -3.28
N VAL A 53 -12.78 1.76 -2.82
CA VAL A 53 -12.34 0.61 -2.00
C VAL A 53 -12.46 -0.73 -2.72
N ILE A 54 -13.63 -1.07 -3.25
CA ILE A 54 -13.88 -2.37 -3.90
C ILE A 54 -13.04 -2.55 -5.16
N PHE A 55 -12.95 -1.53 -6.02
CA PHE A 55 -12.18 -1.65 -7.27
C PHE A 55 -10.68 -1.67 -7.02
N PHE A 56 -10.21 -1.12 -5.88
CA PHE A 56 -8.82 -1.24 -5.47
C PHE A 56 -8.44 -2.71 -5.27
N TYR A 57 -9.21 -3.46 -4.47
CA TYR A 57 -8.88 -4.86 -4.19
C TYR A 57 -8.97 -5.74 -5.43
N ILE A 58 -9.97 -5.53 -6.29
CA ILE A 58 -10.09 -6.25 -7.56
C ILE A 58 -8.86 -6.01 -8.43
N TRP A 59 -8.47 -4.75 -8.63
CA TRP A 59 -7.30 -4.41 -9.44
C TRP A 59 -6.02 -4.96 -8.80
N TYR A 60 -5.83 -4.77 -7.50
CA TYR A 60 -4.65 -5.22 -6.78
C TYR A 60 -4.42 -6.73 -6.97
N LEU A 61 -5.47 -7.54 -6.84
CA LEU A 61 -5.39 -9.00 -7.03
C LEU A 61 -5.12 -9.38 -8.49
N ILE A 62 -5.74 -8.70 -9.46
CA ILE A 62 -5.48 -8.94 -10.89
C ILE A 62 -4.03 -8.62 -11.24
N ASP A 63 -3.53 -7.45 -10.84
CA ASP A 63 -2.15 -7.04 -11.13
C ASP A 63 -1.15 -7.99 -10.44
N PHE A 64 -1.37 -8.32 -9.17
CA PHE A 64 -0.56 -9.31 -8.47
C PHE A 64 -0.57 -10.67 -9.19
N GLY A 65 -1.74 -11.16 -9.61
CA GLY A 65 -1.86 -12.43 -10.34
C GLY A 65 -1.05 -12.44 -11.64
N ILE A 66 -1.16 -11.37 -12.44
CA ILE A 66 -0.39 -11.21 -13.68
C ILE A 66 1.12 -11.17 -13.37
N LYS A 67 1.55 -10.38 -12.37
CA LYS A 67 2.97 -10.31 -11.98
C LYS A 67 3.49 -11.62 -11.42
N TYR A 68 2.67 -12.35 -10.67
CA TYR A 68 3.05 -13.63 -10.10
C TYR A 68 3.26 -14.69 -11.19
N LEU A 69 2.36 -14.76 -12.18
CA LEU A 69 2.56 -15.62 -13.35
C LEU A 69 3.81 -15.24 -14.15
N LYS A 70 4.10 -13.93 -14.28
CA LYS A 70 5.28 -13.43 -15.00
C LYS A 70 6.60 -13.73 -14.28
N TYR A 71 6.69 -13.43 -12.99
CA TYR A 71 7.95 -13.50 -12.24
C TYR A 71 8.18 -14.85 -11.54
N LYS A 72 7.12 -15.63 -11.30
CA LYS A 72 7.13 -16.88 -10.52
C LYS A 72 7.72 -16.72 -9.11
N ASP A 73 7.73 -15.50 -8.59
CA ASP A 73 8.25 -15.15 -7.27
C ASP A 73 7.26 -14.20 -6.59
N LYS A 74 6.80 -14.58 -5.39
CA LYS A 74 5.76 -13.84 -4.65
C LYS A 74 6.24 -12.45 -4.24
N TYR A 75 7.48 -12.33 -3.77
CA TYR A 75 8.02 -11.07 -3.28
C TYR A 75 8.23 -10.10 -4.43
N ARG A 76 8.83 -10.56 -5.53
CA ARG A 76 9.02 -9.79 -6.76
C ARG A 76 7.69 -9.38 -7.37
N ALA A 77 6.70 -10.26 -7.39
CA ALA A 77 5.36 -9.93 -7.86
C ALA A 77 4.74 -8.82 -7.02
N TYR A 78 4.76 -8.95 -5.70
CA TYR A 78 4.27 -7.94 -4.75
C TYR A 78 4.96 -6.59 -4.95
N ARG A 79 6.30 -6.55 -4.96
CA ARG A 79 7.08 -5.32 -5.17
C ARG A 79 6.85 -4.64 -6.52
N ASN A 80 6.26 -5.34 -7.48
CA ASN A 80 5.97 -4.84 -8.83
C ASN A 80 4.48 -4.55 -9.08
N ILE A 81 3.61 -4.70 -8.07
CA ILE A 81 2.23 -4.22 -8.15
C ILE A 81 2.26 -2.70 -8.31
N ILE A 82 1.47 -2.14 -9.23
CA ILE A 82 1.51 -0.70 -9.55
C ILE A 82 1.25 0.19 -8.32
N PHE A 83 0.39 -0.25 -7.41
CA PHE A 83 0.06 0.45 -6.17
C PHE A 83 1.26 0.47 -5.20
N GLU A 84 1.92 -0.67 -5.03
CA GLU A 84 3.14 -0.83 -4.22
C GLU A 84 4.28 -0.01 -4.82
N CYS A 85 4.45 -0.06 -6.15
CA CYS A 85 5.45 0.74 -6.87
C CYS A 85 5.27 2.24 -6.61
N GLU A 86 4.03 2.75 -6.63
CA GLU A 86 3.76 4.14 -6.28
C GLU A 86 4.09 4.43 -4.82
N ALA A 87 3.64 3.58 -3.89
CA ALA A 87 3.84 3.78 -2.46
C ALA A 87 5.34 3.78 -2.09
N TYR A 88 6.09 2.76 -2.51
CA TYR A 88 7.55 2.68 -2.30
C TYR A 88 8.34 3.79 -2.98
N LYS A 89 7.86 4.31 -4.12
CA LYS A 89 8.57 5.40 -4.80
C LYS A 89 8.45 6.73 -4.05
N ASN A 90 7.40 6.91 -3.25
CA ASN A 90 7.06 8.19 -2.65
C ASN A 90 6.97 8.13 -1.11
N ASP A 91 7.27 7.01 -0.48
CA ASP A 91 7.19 6.82 0.97
C ASP A 91 8.13 7.76 1.75
N PHE A 92 9.29 8.11 1.21
CA PHE A 92 10.19 9.14 1.75
C PHE A 92 9.72 10.58 1.53
N ASN A 93 8.80 10.82 0.58
CA ASN A 93 8.26 12.16 0.32
C ASN A 93 6.99 12.38 1.15
N LEU A 94 7.17 12.94 2.35
CA LEU A 94 6.08 13.17 3.31
C LEU A 94 5.02 14.18 2.81
N ASP A 95 5.37 15.02 1.84
CA ASP A 95 4.47 15.98 1.21
C ASP A 95 3.79 15.44 -0.05
N TYR A 96 4.11 14.20 -0.46
CA TYR A 96 3.60 13.61 -1.70
C TYR A 96 2.08 13.69 -1.80
N LEU A 97 1.37 13.36 -0.72
CA LEU A 97 -0.09 13.36 -0.70
C LEU A 97 -0.73 14.74 -0.94
N LYS A 98 0.00 15.84 -0.71
CA LYS A 98 -0.50 17.20 -1.00
C LYS A 98 -0.50 17.50 -2.50
N THR A 99 0.42 16.90 -3.25
CA THR A 99 0.61 17.15 -4.69
C THR A 99 0.24 15.95 -5.57
N ARG A 100 -0.12 14.83 -4.95
CA ARG A 100 -0.50 13.57 -5.60
C ARG A 100 -1.74 13.79 -6.49
N LYS A 101 -1.58 13.52 -7.78
CA LYS A 101 -2.69 13.52 -8.75
C LYS A 101 -3.52 12.24 -8.61
N MET A 102 -4.80 12.30 -8.97
CA MET A 102 -5.64 11.10 -9.04
C MET A 102 -5.05 10.08 -10.01
N TYR A 103 -5.15 8.79 -9.65
CA TYR A 103 -4.68 7.67 -10.46
C TYR A 103 -3.16 7.70 -10.75
N ALA A 104 -2.39 8.32 -9.87
CA ALA A 104 -0.94 8.45 -10.01
C ALA A 104 -0.21 7.10 -10.10
N PHE A 105 -0.75 6.02 -9.53
CA PHE A 105 -0.24 4.64 -9.67
C PHE A 105 -0.12 4.17 -11.12
N LEU A 106 -0.90 4.72 -12.05
CA LEU A 106 -0.80 4.37 -13.48
C LEU A 106 0.48 4.88 -14.15
N ARG A 107 1.20 5.81 -13.51
CA ARG A 107 2.44 6.40 -14.04
C ARG A 107 3.68 5.55 -13.74
N GLY A 108 3.55 4.48 -12.96
CA GLY A 108 4.63 3.51 -12.76
C GLY A 108 4.94 2.80 -14.08
N LYS A 109 6.14 3.03 -14.63
CA LYS A 109 6.63 2.36 -15.85
C LYS A 109 6.39 0.85 -15.75
N ARG A 110 5.76 0.27 -16.79
CA ARG A 110 5.81 -1.17 -17.07
C ARG A 110 7.18 -1.55 -17.62
#